data_AF-A0A090VJU8-F1
#
_entry.id   AF-A0A090VJU8-F1
#
_cell.length_a   1.000
_cell.length_b   1.000
_cell.length_c   1.000
_cell.angle_alpha   90.00
_cell.angle_beta   90.00
_cell.angle_gamma   90.00
#
_symmetry.space_group_name_H-M   'P 1'
#
loop_
_entity.id
_entity.type
_entity.pdbx_description
1 polymer ?
#
loop_
_entity_poly.entity_id
_entity_poly.type
_entity_poly.pdbx_seq_one_letter_code
_entity_poly.pdbx_strand_id
1 'polypeptide(L)'
;MVGELKRLKDLLPFKEENFILYFAPGMHGVGFDAWLSNQLSGSLPNDFRLAAIDVDVKRNLSKLQKHKTARVVELRANLDMANAMRNEMDKDSDSVKPHSPSTKFQKQVRKVMDATIDDDINIKKEAKVLIELGYQLKKLTTKATSHLICAIAFFNIKNKELAFENANKAIDLAEPEIKKSDEAYPIWRSALMIKASLYLVDKKTRPEAISCYEKLVAETAKHGDVFYTMEGYRMLALVNFQSKNMEAAWEHVIFSLQAGTNLPLEVKRASTYLFSASLAKQICDSSYKYRSMDTMLNKQFETEIGTDWDTLLQGTEYLNLKYVNRRKPLKV
;
A
#
# COMPACT_ATOMS: atom_id res chain seq x y z
N MET A 1 -18.27 -13.35 35.91
CA MET A 1 -18.71 -12.33 34.94
C MET A 1 -20.12 -11.82 35.23
N VAL A 2 -21.14 -12.69 35.29
CA VAL A 2 -22.55 -12.30 35.50
C VAL A 2 -22.78 -11.38 36.69
N GLY A 3 -22.25 -11.74 37.87
CA GLY A 3 -22.43 -10.94 39.09
C GLY A 3 -21.82 -9.54 38.97
N GLU A 4 -20.64 -9.42 38.36
CA GLU A 4 -19.96 -8.13 38.18
C GLU A 4 -20.62 -7.26 37.12
N LEU A 5 -21.12 -7.84 36.03
CA LEU A 5 -21.86 -7.09 35.00
C LEU A 5 -23.17 -6.53 35.55
N LYS A 6 -23.88 -7.33 36.36
CA LYS A 6 -25.10 -6.87 37.02
C LYS A 6 -24.80 -5.78 38.04
N ARG A 7 -23.75 -5.96 38.85
CA ARG A 7 -23.29 -4.93 39.80
C ARG A 7 -22.90 -3.62 39.09
N LEU A 8 -22.21 -3.70 37.96
CA LEU A 8 -21.87 -2.53 37.15
C LEU A 8 -23.14 -1.83 36.63
N LYS A 9 -24.09 -2.59 36.10
CA LYS A 9 -25.37 -2.05 35.62
C LYS A 9 -26.15 -1.37 36.74
N ASP A 10 -26.18 -1.96 37.94
CA ASP A 10 -26.84 -1.40 39.11
C ASP A 10 -26.22 -0.08 39.61
N LEU A 11 -24.98 0.23 39.22
CA LEU A 11 -24.31 1.50 39.53
C LEU A 11 -24.53 2.57 38.47
N LEU A 12 -24.95 2.19 37.25
CA LEU A 12 -25.19 3.11 36.16
C LEU A 12 -26.61 3.69 36.24
N PRO A 13 -26.84 4.92 35.73
CA PRO A 13 -28.16 5.54 35.74
C PRO A 13 -29.14 4.91 34.73
N PHE A 14 -28.70 3.91 33.94
CA PHE A 14 -29.44 3.30 32.83
C PHE A 14 -29.91 1.87 33.16
N LYS A 15 -30.39 1.62 34.38
CA LYS A 15 -30.68 0.26 34.89
C LYS A 15 -31.79 -0.47 34.13
N GLU A 16 -32.71 0.27 33.50
CA GLU A 16 -33.80 -0.32 32.72
C GLU A 16 -33.38 -0.68 31.28
N GLU A 17 -32.20 -0.23 30.83
CA GLU A 17 -31.74 -0.44 29.44
C GLU A 17 -31.03 -1.78 29.23
N ASN A 18 -31.03 -2.24 27.98
CA ASN A 18 -30.24 -3.41 27.56
C ASN A 18 -28.80 -2.99 27.23
N PHE A 19 -27.82 -3.80 27.63
CA PHE A 19 -26.41 -3.51 27.44
C PHE A 19 -25.81 -4.37 26.33
N ILE A 20 -25.00 -3.76 25.47
CA ILE A 20 -24.22 -4.48 24.46
C ILE A 20 -22.74 -4.39 24.84
N LEU A 21 -22.11 -5.54 25.09
CA LEU A 21 -20.67 -5.63 25.23
C LEU A 21 -20.06 -5.87 23.85
N TYR A 22 -19.42 -4.84 23.32
CA TYR A 22 -18.80 -4.86 22.01
C TYR A 22 -17.30 -5.17 22.09
N PHE A 23 -16.86 -6.17 21.32
CA PHE A 23 -15.47 -6.60 21.21
C PHE A 23 -14.94 -6.25 19.81
N ALA A 24 -14.10 -5.21 19.76
CA ALA A 24 -13.56 -4.69 18.51
C ALA A 24 -12.51 -5.62 17.87
N PRO A 25 -12.32 -5.55 16.53
CA PRO A 25 -11.21 -6.22 15.86
C PRO A 25 -9.86 -5.89 16.52
N GLY A 26 -9.10 -6.91 16.92
CA GLY A 26 -7.81 -6.75 17.61
C GLY A 26 -7.84 -7.05 19.12
N MET A 27 -9.02 -7.09 19.73
CA MET A 27 -9.18 -7.54 21.13
C MET A 27 -9.24 -9.07 21.27
N HIS A 28 -9.11 -9.79 20.16
CA HIS A 28 -9.25 -11.24 20.08
C HIS A 28 -7.92 -11.94 20.41
N GLY A 29 -7.54 -11.91 21.70
CA GLY A 29 -6.39 -12.65 22.18
C GLY A 29 -6.55 -14.17 22.02
N VAL A 30 -5.45 -14.90 22.25
CA VAL A 30 -5.46 -16.38 22.24
C VAL A 30 -6.54 -16.91 23.19
N GLY A 31 -7.44 -17.76 22.68
CA GLY A 31 -8.53 -18.37 23.47
C GLY A 31 -9.79 -17.52 23.62
N PHE A 32 -9.84 -16.31 23.04
CA PHE A 32 -11.04 -15.46 23.04
C PHE A 32 -12.28 -16.17 22.46
N ASP A 33 -12.09 -16.92 21.37
CA ASP A 33 -13.14 -17.68 20.70
C ASP A 33 -13.81 -18.73 21.63
N ALA A 34 -13.00 -19.46 22.39
CA ALA A 34 -13.44 -20.47 23.34
C ALA A 34 -14.14 -19.84 24.54
N TRP A 35 -13.57 -18.75 25.06
CA TRP A 35 -14.17 -18.00 26.15
C TRP A 35 -15.54 -17.45 25.77
N LEU A 36 -15.66 -16.84 24.59
CA LEU A 36 -16.91 -16.26 24.09
C LEU A 36 -17.97 -17.35 23.87
N SER A 37 -17.57 -18.49 23.28
CA SER A 37 -18.42 -19.68 23.13
C SER A 37 -18.95 -20.19 24.49
N ASN A 38 -18.10 -20.22 25.51
CA ASN A 38 -18.49 -20.65 26.85
C ASN A 38 -19.52 -19.72 27.50
N GLN A 39 -19.38 -18.39 27.32
CA GLN A 39 -20.36 -17.44 27.88
C GLN A 39 -21.77 -17.64 27.32
N LEU A 40 -21.87 -17.99 26.02
CA LEU A 40 -23.14 -18.22 25.34
C LEU A 40 -23.87 -19.49 25.82
N SER A 41 -23.15 -20.40 26.48
CA SER A 41 -23.66 -21.72 26.88
C SER A 41 -24.43 -21.72 28.21
N GLY A 42 -24.36 -20.67 29.03
CA GLY A 42 -25.12 -20.68 30.29
C GLY A 42 -24.95 -19.51 31.26
N SER A 43 -24.31 -18.41 30.85
CA SER A 43 -23.91 -17.36 31.81
C SER A 43 -24.10 -15.94 31.30
N LEU A 44 -25.11 -15.66 30.46
CA LEU A 44 -25.43 -14.29 30.06
C LEU A 44 -26.83 -13.90 30.54
N PRO A 45 -26.98 -12.83 31.33
CA PRO A 45 -28.28 -12.28 31.67
C PRO A 45 -29.07 -11.82 30.42
N ASN A 46 -30.40 -11.87 30.51
CA ASN A 46 -31.29 -11.55 29.38
C ASN A 46 -31.22 -10.09 28.92
N ASP A 47 -30.69 -9.20 29.76
CA ASP A 47 -30.51 -7.77 29.52
C ASP A 47 -29.11 -7.42 28.96
N PHE A 48 -28.26 -8.42 28.73
CA PHE A 48 -26.97 -8.26 28.07
C PHE A 48 -26.93 -8.95 26.71
N ARG A 49 -26.24 -8.33 25.76
CA ARG A 49 -25.89 -8.90 24.45
C ARG A 49 -24.39 -8.78 24.24
N LEU A 50 -23.82 -9.73 23.52
CA LEU A 50 -22.41 -9.73 23.13
C LEU A 50 -22.33 -9.48 21.63
N ALA A 51 -21.44 -8.58 21.20
CA ALA A 51 -21.22 -8.27 19.80
C ALA A 51 -19.72 -8.31 19.49
N ALA A 52 -19.33 -8.96 18.40
CA ALA A 52 -17.95 -9.03 17.94
C ALA A 52 -17.90 -8.97 16.39
N ILE A 53 -16.78 -8.54 15.84
CA ILE A 53 -16.55 -8.52 14.39
C ILE A 53 -15.58 -9.63 14.01
N ASP A 54 -15.99 -10.49 13.09
CA ASP A 54 -15.13 -11.52 12.51
C ASP A 54 -14.94 -11.25 11.01
N VAL A 55 -13.71 -11.38 10.53
CA VAL A 55 -13.36 -11.06 9.13
C VAL A 55 -13.41 -12.34 8.32
N ASP A 56 -14.13 -12.32 7.19
CA ASP A 56 -14.42 -13.55 6.44
C ASP A 56 -13.17 -14.24 5.88
N VAL A 57 -12.18 -13.44 5.45
CA VAL A 57 -10.90 -13.95 4.92
C VAL A 57 -10.01 -14.55 6.02
N LYS A 58 -10.22 -14.17 7.29
CA LYS A 58 -9.43 -14.63 8.44
C LYS A 58 -10.33 -14.85 9.66
N ARG A 59 -11.24 -15.81 9.55
CA ARG A 59 -12.21 -16.17 10.59
C ARG A 59 -11.50 -16.64 11.85
N ASN A 60 -11.67 -15.91 12.94
CA ASN A 60 -11.09 -16.22 14.25
C ASN A 60 -12.14 -16.72 15.26
N LEU A 61 -13.43 -16.65 14.94
CA LEU A 61 -14.53 -17.05 15.84
C LEU A 61 -15.26 -18.32 15.38
N SER A 62 -14.52 -19.28 14.81
CA SER A 62 -15.08 -20.52 14.25
C SER A 62 -15.86 -21.36 15.26
N LYS A 63 -15.49 -21.35 16.54
CA LYS A 63 -16.18 -22.09 17.61
C LYS A 63 -17.62 -21.60 17.86
N LEU A 64 -17.92 -20.34 17.54
CA LEU A 64 -19.28 -19.80 17.63
C LEU A 64 -20.24 -20.44 16.64
N GLN A 65 -19.73 -21.09 15.57
CA GLN A 65 -20.58 -21.80 14.61
C GLN A 65 -21.40 -22.92 15.27
N LYS A 66 -20.90 -23.51 16.37
CA LYS A 66 -21.62 -24.53 17.16
C LYS A 66 -22.87 -23.97 17.85
N HIS A 67 -22.97 -22.66 17.99
CA HIS A 67 -24.09 -21.96 18.62
C HIS A 67 -25.00 -21.25 17.61
N LYS A 68 -24.90 -21.58 16.30
CA LYS A 68 -25.84 -21.12 15.26
C LYS A 68 -27.26 -21.64 15.56
N THR A 69 -27.92 -20.90 16.43
CA THR A 69 -29.23 -21.13 17.04
C THR A 69 -29.89 -19.76 17.21
N ALA A 70 -31.13 -19.70 17.70
CA ALA A 70 -31.81 -18.43 17.99
C ALA A 70 -31.03 -17.45 18.91
N ARG A 71 -29.93 -17.89 19.55
CA ARG A 71 -29.08 -17.09 20.45
C ARG A 71 -27.91 -16.36 19.77
N VAL A 72 -27.49 -16.76 18.57
CA VAL A 72 -26.35 -16.15 17.87
C VAL A 72 -26.76 -15.81 16.45
N VAL A 73 -26.72 -14.51 16.13
CA VAL A 73 -27.06 -13.98 14.81
C VAL A 73 -25.80 -13.44 14.16
N GLU A 74 -25.44 -13.99 13.00
CA GLU A 74 -24.35 -13.47 12.18
C GLU A 74 -24.89 -12.40 11.23
N LEU A 75 -24.50 -11.14 11.46
CA LEU A 75 -24.81 -10.04 10.55
C LEU A 75 -23.68 -9.90 9.52
N ARG A 76 -23.98 -10.23 8.26
CA ARG A 76 -23.04 -10.03 7.16
C ARG A 76 -23.28 -8.67 6.53
N ALA A 77 -22.40 -7.72 6.85
CA ALA A 77 -22.42 -6.41 6.21
C ALA A 77 -21.76 -6.52 4.82
N ASN A 78 -22.48 -6.12 3.78
CA ASN A 78 -21.87 -5.84 2.49
C ASN A 78 -21.24 -4.43 2.57
N LEU A 79 -19.95 -4.37 2.88
CA LEU A 79 -19.26 -3.11 3.08
C LEU A 79 -18.79 -2.55 1.73
N ASP A 80 -19.34 -1.38 1.36
CA ASP A 80 -18.80 -0.57 0.27
C ASP A 80 -17.58 0.20 0.79
N MET A 81 -16.42 -0.47 0.77
CA MET A 81 -15.18 0.09 1.28
C MET A 81 -14.75 1.35 0.52
N ALA A 82 -15.11 1.46 -0.77
CA ALA A 82 -14.81 2.64 -1.57
C ALA A 82 -15.60 3.86 -1.07
N ASN A 83 -16.90 3.69 -0.82
CA ASN A 83 -17.71 4.75 -0.22
C ASN A 83 -17.37 5.01 1.26
N ALA A 84 -16.96 3.99 2.02
CA ALA A 84 -16.51 4.19 3.40
C ALA A 84 -15.22 5.02 3.46
N MET A 85 -14.25 4.77 2.58
CA MET A 85 -13.05 5.59 2.44
C MET A 85 -13.38 7.01 1.97
N ARG A 86 -14.30 7.16 1.01
CA ARG A 86 -14.80 8.49 0.59
C ARG A 86 -15.39 9.25 1.78
N ASN A 87 -16.28 8.62 2.54
CA ASN A 87 -16.93 9.23 3.71
C ASN A 87 -15.93 9.59 4.82
N GLU A 88 -14.92 8.74 5.10
CA GLU A 88 -13.91 9.05 6.11
C GLU A 88 -13.05 10.25 5.69
N MET A 89 -12.68 10.31 4.40
CA MET A 89 -11.99 11.48 3.82
C MET A 89 -12.89 12.73 3.73
N ASP A 90 -14.22 12.58 3.75
CA ASP A 90 -15.16 13.69 3.76
C ASP A 90 -15.31 14.32 5.15
N LYS A 91 -15.17 13.55 6.24
CA LYS A 91 -15.22 14.04 7.62
C LYS A 91 -14.15 15.10 7.94
N ASP A 92 -12.95 14.96 7.38
CA ASP A 92 -11.88 15.96 7.52
C ASP A 92 -12.12 17.21 6.65
N SER A 93 -12.93 17.08 5.60
CA SER A 93 -13.17 18.16 4.64
C SER A 93 -14.36 19.04 5.01
N ASP A 94 -15.40 18.48 5.65
CA ASP A 94 -16.68 19.16 5.88
C ASP A 94 -16.90 19.68 7.31
N SER A 95 -16.10 19.25 8.29
CA SER A 95 -16.43 19.53 9.70
C SER A 95 -15.98 20.90 10.24
N VAL A 96 -15.06 21.63 9.59
CA VAL A 96 -14.51 22.87 10.21
C VAL A 96 -14.48 24.13 9.32
N LYS A 97 -14.39 24.03 7.99
CA LYS A 97 -14.50 25.20 7.05
C LYS A 97 -14.60 24.70 5.59
N PRO A 98 -15.80 24.41 5.04
CA PRO A 98 -15.97 23.82 3.71
C PRO A 98 -15.43 24.69 2.55
N HIS A 99 -15.19 25.98 2.80
CA HIS A 99 -14.64 26.94 1.84
C HIS A 99 -13.15 27.26 2.04
N SER A 100 -12.46 26.59 2.97
CA SER A 100 -11.03 26.83 3.16
C SER A 100 -10.25 26.45 1.88
N PRO A 101 -9.18 27.17 1.53
CA PRO A 101 -8.32 26.81 0.40
C PRO A 101 -7.80 25.37 0.47
N SER A 102 -7.48 24.85 1.67
CA SER A 102 -7.03 23.47 1.88
C SER A 102 -8.13 22.44 1.61
N THR A 103 -9.36 22.70 2.06
CA THR A 103 -10.52 21.84 1.78
C THR A 103 -10.84 21.79 0.29
N LYS A 104 -10.81 22.95 -0.38
CA LYS A 104 -11.00 23.02 -1.85
C LYS A 104 -9.93 22.23 -2.57
N PHE A 105 -8.68 22.33 -2.13
CA PHE A 105 -7.57 21.57 -2.68
C PHE A 105 -7.80 20.05 -2.55
N GLN A 106 -8.14 19.55 -1.37
CA GLN A 106 -8.42 18.12 -1.15
C GLN A 106 -9.62 17.62 -1.98
N LYS A 107 -10.70 18.40 -2.06
CA LYS A 107 -11.85 18.08 -2.92
C LYS A 107 -11.44 18.01 -4.39
N GLN A 108 -10.54 18.89 -4.83
CA GLN A 108 -10.06 18.91 -6.20
C GLN A 108 -9.12 17.73 -6.52
N VAL A 109 -8.28 17.31 -5.55
CA VAL A 109 -7.48 16.09 -5.69
C VAL A 109 -8.37 14.89 -6.02
N ARG A 110 -9.51 14.76 -5.33
CA ARG A 110 -10.48 13.68 -5.59
C ARG A 110 -11.05 13.74 -7.00
N LYS A 111 -11.53 14.90 -7.43
CA LYS A 111 -12.06 15.08 -8.79
C LYS A 111 -11.06 14.68 -9.87
N VAL A 112 -9.78 15.02 -9.69
CA VAL A 112 -8.72 14.62 -10.63
C VAL A 112 -8.54 13.11 -10.66
N MET A 113 -8.62 12.44 -9.51
CA MET A 113 -8.51 10.98 -9.44
C MET A 113 -9.77 10.28 -9.97
N ASP A 114 -10.97 10.79 -9.68
CA ASP A 114 -12.23 10.27 -10.21
C ASP A 114 -12.25 10.38 -11.75
N ALA A 115 -11.70 11.46 -12.32
CA ALA A 115 -11.53 11.65 -13.77
C ALA A 115 -10.56 10.66 -14.44
N THR A 116 -9.87 9.80 -13.67
CA THR A 116 -9.09 8.69 -14.23
C THR A 116 -9.92 7.43 -14.48
N ILE A 117 -11.14 7.39 -13.93
CA ILE A 117 -12.08 6.27 -14.00
C ILE A 117 -13.33 6.66 -14.78
N ASP A 118 -13.81 7.88 -14.57
CA ASP A 118 -15.01 8.42 -15.19
C ASP A 118 -14.65 9.32 -16.39
N ASP A 119 -14.94 8.82 -17.60
CA ASP A 119 -14.67 9.51 -18.86
C ASP A 119 -15.54 10.76 -19.08
N ASP A 120 -16.64 10.93 -18.33
CA ASP A 120 -17.47 12.13 -18.40
C ASP A 120 -16.80 13.35 -17.72
N ILE A 121 -15.80 13.11 -16.87
CA ILE A 121 -15.06 14.16 -16.18
C ILE A 121 -13.84 14.56 -17.01
N ASN A 122 -13.77 15.83 -17.41
CA ASN A 122 -12.62 16.35 -18.16
C ASN A 122 -11.37 16.48 -17.26
N ILE A 123 -10.54 15.44 -17.23
CA ILE A 123 -9.31 15.37 -16.44
C ILE A 123 -8.35 16.55 -16.68
N LYS A 124 -8.23 17.08 -17.91
CA LYS A 124 -7.34 18.22 -18.21
C LYS A 124 -7.82 19.48 -17.51
N LYS A 125 -9.14 19.70 -17.50
CA LYS A 125 -9.77 20.82 -16.80
C LYS A 125 -9.57 20.68 -15.29
N GLU A 126 -9.86 19.51 -14.73
CA GLU A 126 -9.75 19.28 -13.29
C GLU A 126 -8.29 19.35 -12.81
N ALA A 127 -7.33 18.87 -13.61
CA ALA A 127 -5.89 18.99 -13.34
C ALA A 127 -5.43 20.45 -13.31
N LYS A 128 -5.91 21.27 -14.27
CA LYS A 128 -5.62 22.71 -14.29
C LYS A 128 -6.12 23.40 -13.01
N VAL A 129 -7.36 23.11 -12.59
CA VAL A 129 -7.93 23.67 -11.35
C VAL A 129 -7.11 23.24 -10.12
N LEU A 130 -6.68 21.98 -10.06
CA LEU A 130 -5.85 21.49 -8.96
C LEU A 130 -4.54 22.26 -8.83
N ILE A 131 -3.85 22.47 -9.96
CA ILE A 131 -2.59 23.23 -10.00
C ILE A 131 -2.84 24.67 -9.55
N GLU A 132 -3.88 25.34 -10.06
CA GLU A 132 -4.22 26.71 -9.66
C GLU A 132 -4.44 26.83 -8.14
N LEU A 133 -5.21 25.90 -7.54
CA LEU A 133 -5.42 25.84 -6.10
C LEU A 133 -4.11 25.59 -5.33
N GLY A 134 -3.26 24.70 -5.84
CA GLY A 134 -1.95 24.42 -5.27
C GLY A 134 -1.06 25.66 -5.19
N TYR A 135 -1.06 26.49 -6.23
CA TYR A 135 -0.30 27.74 -6.26
C TYR A 135 -0.89 28.82 -5.36
N GLN A 136 -2.21 28.87 -5.19
CA GLN A 136 -2.88 29.79 -4.25
C GLN A 136 -2.49 29.53 -2.79
N LEU A 137 -2.17 28.29 -2.42
CA LEU A 137 -1.76 27.90 -1.07
C LEU A 137 -0.32 28.32 -0.71
N LYS A 138 0.45 28.87 -1.66
CA LYS A 138 1.79 29.48 -1.52
C LYS A 138 2.91 28.59 -0.93
N LYS A 139 2.62 27.37 -0.46
CA LYS A 139 3.63 26.38 -0.04
C LYS A 139 4.21 25.63 -1.24
N LEU A 140 5.53 25.46 -1.27
CA LEU A 140 6.21 24.75 -2.35
C LEU A 140 5.79 23.28 -2.41
N THR A 141 5.63 22.63 -1.26
CA THR A 141 5.18 21.23 -1.14
C THR A 141 3.78 21.05 -1.71
N THR A 142 2.86 21.98 -1.48
CA THR A 142 1.51 21.93 -2.08
C THR A 142 1.55 22.09 -3.60
N LYS A 143 2.39 22.99 -4.14
CA LYS A 143 2.58 23.11 -5.59
C LYS A 143 3.14 21.80 -6.18
N ALA A 144 4.16 21.23 -5.55
CA ALA A 144 4.77 19.97 -5.98
C ALA A 144 3.78 18.81 -5.93
N THR A 145 3.00 18.68 -4.85
CA THR A 145 1.93 17.68 -4.70
C THR A 145 0.88 17.81 -5.81
N SER A 146 0.49 19.04 -6.17
CA SER A 146 -0.49 19.26 -7.26
C SER A 146 -0.02 18.65 -8.57
N HIS A 147 1.25 18.89 -8.92
CA HIS A 147 1.87 18.31 -10.10
C HIS A 147 2.05 16.79 -9.97
N LEU A 148 2.43 16.27 -8.80
CA LEU A 148 2.54 14.82 -8.58
C LEU A 148 1.20 14.11 -8.81
N ILE A 149 0.10 14.62 -8.24
CA ILE A 149 -1.24 14.05 -8.44
C ILE A 149 -1.63 14.09 -9.92
N CYS A 150 -1.38 15.20 -10.61
CA CYS A 150 -1.64 15.29 -12.05
C CYS A 150 -0.78 14.28 -12.85
N ALA A 151 0.48 14.09 -12.48
CA ALA A 151 1.36 13.12 -13.13
C ALA A 151 0.84 11.68 -12.99
N ILE A 152 0.39 11.30 -11.78
CA ILE A 152 -0.23 10.00 -11.51
C ILE A 152 -1.52 9.84 -12.32
N ALA A 153 -2.38 10.86 -12.33
CA ALA A 153 -3.64 10.83 -13.06
C ALA A 153 -3.43 10.65 -14.58
N PHE A 154 -2.55 11.46 -15.18
CA PHE A 154 -2.21 11.33 -16.59
C PHE A 154 -1.49 10.02 -16.92
N PHE A 155 -0.67 9.50 -16.01
CA PHE A 155 -0.05 8.18 -16.15
C PHE A 155 -1.10 7.06 -16.21
N ASN A 156 -2.14 7.13 -15.36
CA ASN A 156 -3.22 6.13 -15.32
C ASN A 156 -4.03 6.11 -16.61
N ILE A 157 -4.35 7.28 -17.16
CA ILE A 157 -5.05 7.40 -18.47
C ILE A 157 -4.11 7.29 -19.68
N LYS A 158 -2.85 6.88 -19.46
CA LYS A 158 -1.82 6.65 -20.50
C LYS A 158 -1.45 7.89 -21.33
N ASN A 159 -1.69 9.09 -20.83
CA ASN A 159 -1.21 10.33 -21.43
C ASN A 159 0.23 10.61 -20.97
N LYS A 160 1.20 10.05 -21.70
CA LYS A 160 2.62 10.12 -21.32
C LYS A 160 3.20 11.53 -21.30
N GLU A 161 2.82 12.37 -22.25
CA GLU A 161 3.37 13.71 -22.41
C GLU A 161 3.05 14.58 -21.18
N LEU A 162 1.76 14.65 -20.83
CA LEU A 162 1.33 15.40 -19.65
C LEU A 162 1.80 14.76 -18.34
N ALA A 163 1.91 13.44 -18.30
CA ALA A 163 2.49 12.74 -17.15
C ALA A 163 3.97 13.12 -16.94
N PHE A 164 4.77 13.15 -18.01
CA PHE A 164 6.17 13.58 -17.95
C PHE A 164 6.31 15.04 -17.53
N GLU A 165 5.54 15.93 -18.15
CA GLU A 165 5.57 17.36 -17.84
C GLU A 165 5.30 17.61 -16.35
N ASN A 166 4.26 16.98 -15.82
CA ASN A 166 3.89 17.14 -14.42
C ASN A 166 4.87 16.43 -13.47
N ALA A 167 5.39 15.26 -13.81
CA ALA A 167 6.40 14.58 -12.99
C ALA A 167 7.68 15.42 -12.88
N ASN A 168 8.15 16.01 -13.99
CA ASN A 168 9.32 16.90 -13.98
C ASN A 168 9.07 18.14 -13.10
N LYS A 169 7.93 18.83 -13.27
CA LYS A 169 7.60 19.99 -12.42
C LYS A 169 7.52 19.63 -10.93
N ALA A 170 6.96 18.47 -10.58
CA ALA A 170 6.93 18.00 -9.20
C ALA A 170 8.35 17.77 -8.64
N ILE A 171 9.24 17.17 -9.43
CA ILE A 171 10.65 16.98 -9.06
C ILE A 171 11.35 18.34 -8.89
N ASP A 172 11.24 19.24 -9.85
CA ASP A 172 11.91 20.54 -9.84
C ASP A 172 11.50 21.39 -8.62
N LEU A 173 10.24 21.28 -8.20
CA LEU A 173 9.73 21.96 -7.02
C LEU A 173 10.14 21.27 -5.70
N ALA A 174 10.16 19.93 -5.66
CA ALA A 174 10.42 19.20 -4.42
C ALA A 174 11.93 19.02 -4.12
N GLU A 175 12.74 18.78 -5.15
CA GLU A 175 14.16 18.42 -5.02
C GLU A 175 14.99 19.41 -4.19
N PRO A 176 14.87 20.74 -4.35
CA PRO A 176 15.66 21.69 -3.56
C PRO A 176 15.36 21.65 -2.05
N GLU A 177 14.21 21.09 -1.67
CA GLU A 177 13.68 21.14 -0.31
C GLU A 177 13.71 19.78 0.41
N ILE A 178 14.13 18.69 -0.25
CA ILE A 178 14.13 17.34 0.34
C ILE A 178 14.95 17.23 1.64
N LYS A 179 15.98 18.08 1.80
CA LYS A 179 16.81 18.14 3.01
C LYS A 179 16.25 19.06 4.10
N LYS A 180 15.28 19.90 3.77
CA LYS A 180 14.74 20.96 4.64
C LYS A 180 13.30 20.69 5.07
N SER A 181 12.60 19.81 4.35
CA SER A 181 11.19 19.55 4.54
C SER A 181 10.91 18.06 4.46
N ASP A 182 10.36 17.52 5.55
CA ASP A 182 9.91 16.12 5.63
C ASP A 182 8.79 15.81 4.61
N GLU A 183 8.05 16.82 4.16
CA GLU A 183 7.00 16.68 3.14
C GLU A 183 7.58 16.57 1.73
N ALA A 184 8.73 17.19 1.45
CA ALA A 184 9.29 17.27 0.10
C ALA A 184 9.88 15.94 -0.38
N TYR A 185 10.54 15.20 0.51
CA TYR A 185 11.18 13.92 0.17
C TYR A 185 10.19 12.88 -0.41
N PRO A 186 9.04 12.58 0.21
CA PRO A 186 8.07 11.64 -0.34
C PRO A 186 7.48 12.08 -1.69
N ILE A 187 7.31 13.39 -1.91
CA ILE A 187 6.81 13.95 -3.18
C ILE A 187 7.84 13.73 -4.29
N TRP A 188 9.09 14.14 -4.04
CA TRP A 188 10.21 13.96 -4.96
C TRP A 188 10.40 12.49 -5.33
N ARG A 189 10.45 11.61 -4.32
CA ARG A 189 10.61 10.17 -4.48
C ARG A 189 9.55 9.57 -5.39
N SER A 190 8.28 9.91 -5.13
CA SER A 190 7.15 9.40 -5.90
C SER A 190 7.16 9.93 -7.34
N ALA A 191 7.45 11.22 -7.53
CA ALA A 191 7.55 11.84 -8.85
C ALA A 191 8.68 11.23 -9.69
N LEU A 192 9.84 10.95 -9.07
CA LEU A 192 10.97 10.31 -9.72
C LEU A 192 10.65 8.87 -10.15
N MET A 193 9.93 8.11 -9.32
CA MET A 193 9.47 6.76 -9.68
C MET A 193 8.46 6.78 -10.84
N ILE A 194 7.54 7.74 -10.89
CA ILE A 194 6.61 7.91 -12.02
C ILE A 194 7.39 8.26 -13.30
N LYS A 195 8.35 9.19 -13.22
CA LYS A 195 9.23 9.54 -14.34
C LYS A 195 10.00 8.34 -14.86
N ALA A 196 10.60 7.55 -13.96
CA ALA A 196 11.30 6.31 -14.34
C ALA A 196 10.34 5.32 -15.02
N SER A 197 9.14 5.14 -14.48
CA SER A 197 8.11 4.25 -15.05
C SER A 197 7.67 4.67 -16.45
N LEU A 198 7.60 5.97 -16.72
CA LEU A 198 7.29 6.49 -18.06
C LEU A 198 8.40 6.18 -19.08
N TYR A 199 9.66 6.23 -18.65
CA TYR A 199 10.81 5.83 -19.48
C TYR A 199 10.87 4.32 -19.75
N LEU A 200 10.33 3.48 -18.87
CA LEU A 200 10.33 2.02 -19.07
C LEU A 200 9.43 1.54 -20.23
N VAL A 201 8.55 2.40 -20.74
CA VAL A 201 7.60 2.01 -21.81
C VAL A 201 8.29 1.79 -23.15
N ASP A 202 9.44 2.43 -23.41
CA ASP A 202 10.28 2.20 -24.59
C ASP A 202 11.63 1.64 -24.16
N LYS A 203 12.11 0.62 -24.89
CA LYS A 203 13.45 0.06 -24.67
C LYS A 203 14.55 1.10 -24.89
N LYS A 204 14.35 2.03 -25.82
CA LYS A 204 15.34 3.07 -26.15
C LYS A 204 15.58 4.03 -24.97
N THR A 205 14.58 4.22 -24.12
CA THR A 205 14.63 5.15 -22.99
C THR A 205 14.93 4.46 -21.64
N ARG A 206 15.30 3.19 -21.65
CA ARG A 206 15.68 2.46 -20.43
C ARG A 206 16.91 3.04 -19.72
N PRO A 207 17.94 3.55 -20.40
CA PRO A 207 19.06 4.23 -19.73
C PRO A 207 18.61 5.40 -18.85
N GLU A 208 17.61 6.17 -19.29
CA GLU A 208 17.04 7.29 -18.56
C GLU A 208 16.24 6.81 -17.34
N ALA A 209 15.55 5.67 -17.46
CA ALA A 209 14.92 5.02 -16.30
C ALA A 209 15.96 4.56 -15.27
N ILE A 210 17.06 3.95 -15.72
CA ILE A 210 18.18 3.54 -14.86
C ILE A 210 18.72 4.76 -14.11
N SER A 211 19.02 5.86 -14.80
CA SER A 211 19.51 7.10 -14.18
C SER A 211 18.55 7.65 -13.11
N CYS A 212 17.23 7.57 -13.36
CA CYS A 212 16.24 7.95 -12.35
C CYS A 212 16.29 7.03 -11.11
N TYR A 213 16.40 5.71 -11.29
CA TYR A 213 16.48 4.77 -10.17
C TYR A 213 17.82 4.83 -9.43
N GLU A 214 18.94 5.11 -10.10
CA GLU A 214 20.24 5.36 -9.47
C GLU A 214 20.18 6.60 -8.57
N LYS A 215 19.60 7.69 -9.08
CA LYS A 215 19.37 8.90 -8.30
C LYS A 215 18.46 8.63 -7.10
N LEU A 216 17.41 7.81 -7.29
CA LEU A 216 16.50 7.40 -6.23
C LEU A 216 17.26 6.66 -5.11
N VAL A 217 17.99 5.59 -5.42
CA VAL A 217 18.69 4.79 -4.39
C VAL A 217 19.77 5.59 -3.65
N ALA A 218 20.47 6.48 -4.35
CA ALA A 218 21.48 7.34 -3.75
C ALA A 218 20.89 8.28 -2.69
N GLU A 219 19.65 8.73 -2.88
CA GLU A 219 18.99 9.62 -1.93
C GLU A 219 18.23 8.87 -0.85
N THR A 220 17.51 7.79 -1.19
CA THR A 220 16.78 6.97 -0.20
C THR A 220 17.75 6.39 0.84
N ALA A 221 18.96 6.01 0.43
CA ALA A 221 20.00 5.51 1.33
C ALA A 221 20.46 6.59 2.33
N LYS A 222 20.63 7.85 1.91
CA LYS A 222 20.99 8.96 2.81
C LYS A 222 19.89 9.28 3.82
N HIS A 223 18.64 9.09 3.40
CA HIS A 223 17.46 9.30 4.24
C HIS A 223 17.14 8.10 5.16
N GLY A 224 17.90 6.99 5.07
CA GLY A 224 17.60 5.77 5.84
C GLY A 224 16.29 5.10 5.43
N ASP A 225 15.75 5.41 4.25
CA ASP A 225 14.52 4.83 3.73
C ASP A 225 14.82 3.46 3.11
N VAL A 226 14.93 2.47 3.99
CA VAL A 226 15.29 1.09 3.63
C VAL A 226 14.31 0.50 2.61
N PHE A 227 13.02 0.78 2.76
CA PHE A 227 11.99 0.24 1.87
C PHE A 227 12.17 0.73 0.43
N TYR A 228 12.32 2.05 0.23
CA TYR A 228 12.49 2.57 -1.13
C TYR A 228 13.90 2.39 -1.68
N THR A 229 14.91 2.20 -0.82
CA THR A 229 16.24 1.75 -1.23
C THR A 229 16.16 0.34 -1.83
N MET A 230 15.49 -0.59 -1.14
CA MET A 230 15.22 -1.94 -1.65
C MET A 230 14.46 -1.88 -2.99
N GLU A 231 13.41 -1.08 -3.08
CA GLU A 231 12.58 -0.94 -4.28
C GLU A 231 13.36 -0.35 -5.47
N GLY A 232 14.18 0.68 -5.23
CA GLY A 232 15.02 1.28 -6.28
C GLY A 232 16.02 0.27 -6.85
N TYR A 233 16.71 -0.47 -5.98
CA TYR A 233 17.62 -1.53 -6.41
C TYR A 233 16.90 -2.68 -7.11
N ARG A 234 15.70 -3.04 -6.67
CA ARG A 234 14.86 -4.04 -7.34
C ARG A 234 14.56 -3.62 -8.78
N MET A 235 14.19 -2.36 -8.98
CA MET A 235 13.90 -1.83 -10.31
C MET A 235 15.15 -1.76 -11.18
N LEU A 236 16.30 -1.35 -10.64
CA LEU A 236 17.59 -1.41 -11.36
C LEU A 236 17.93 -2.84 -11.80
N ALA A 237 17.77 -3.82 -10.91
CA ALA A 237 17.99 -5.22 -11.21
C ALA A 237 17.07 -5.71 -12.34
N LEU A 238 15.78 -5.40 -12.26
CA LEU A 238 14.78 -5.81 -13.25
C LEU A 238 15.08 -5.24 -14.64
N VAL A 239 15.42 -3.95 -14.73
CA VAL A 239 15.70 -3.30 -16.00
C VAL A 239 16.98 -3.85 -16.63
N ASN A 240 18.02 -4.10 -15.84
CA ASN A 240 19.27 -4.71 -16.30
C ASN A 240 19.06 -6.16 -16.75
N PHE A 241 18.29 -6.96 -15.98
CA PHE A 241 17.96 -8.34 -16.32
C PHE A 241 17.25 -8.41 -17.68
N GLN A 242 16.24 -7.56 -17.89
CA GLN A 242 15.53 -7.49 -19.17
C GLN A 242 16.35 -6.92 -20.32
N SER A 243 17.43 -6.22 -20.02
CA SER A 243 18.38 -5.70 -21.01
C SER A 243 19.55 -6.68 -21.21
N LYS A 244 19.48 -7.87 -20.62
CA LYS A 244 20.50 -8.95 -20.63
C LYS A 244 21.84 -8.54 -20.02
N ASN A 245 21.86 -7.47 -19.23
CA ASN A 245 23.03 -7.09 -18.44
C ASN A 245 23.01 -7.87 -17.12
N MET A 246 23.40 -9.15 -17.18
CA MET A 246 23.26 -10.10 -16.06
C MET A 246 24.14 -9.73 -14.86
N GLU A 247 25.29 -9.11 -15.09
CA GLU A 247 26.19 -8.71 -14.01
C GLU A 247 25.60 -7.59 -13.16
N ALA A 248 25.17 -6.49 -13.80
CA ALA A 248 24.48 -5.41 -13.10
C ALA A 248 23.13 -5.87 -12.53
N ALA A 249 22.42 -6.79 -13.19
CA ALA A 249 21.19 -7.34 -12.66
C ALA A 249 21.43 -8.09 -11.34
N TRP A 250 22.47 -8.92 -11.30
CA TRP A 250 22.87 -9.66 -10.11
C TRP A 250 23.31 -8.75 -8.97
N GLU A 251 24.19 -7.80 -9.24
CA GLU A 251 24.67 -6.86 -8.23
C GLU A 251 23.51 -6.09 -7.58
N HIS A 252 22.63 -5.50 -8.40
CA HIS A 252 21.50 -4.74 -7.89
C HIS A 252 20.46 -5.61 -7.16
N VAL A 253 20.23 -6.86 -7.57
CA VAL A 253 19.26 -7.71 -6.85
C VAL A 253 19.78 -8.09 -5.47
N ILE A 254 21.08 -8.30 -5.32
CA ILE A 254 21.71 -8.55 -4.02
C ILE A 254 21.62 -7.31 -3.13
N PHE A 255 21.89 -6.11 -3.66
CA PHE A 255 21.67 -4.87 -2.90
C PHE A 255 20.22 -4.66 -2.49
N SER A 256 19.26 -5.03 -3.35
CA SER A 256 17.84 -4.99 -3.00
C SER A 256 17.53 -5.93 -1.83
N LEU A 257 17.97 -7.20 -1.90
CA LEU A 257 17.78 -8.17 -0.83
C LEU A 257 18.43 -7.72 0.48
N GLN A 258 19.65 -7.19 0.42
CA GLN A 258 20.38 -6.71 1.58
C GLN A 258 19.74 -5.47 2.21
N ALA A 259 19.18 -4.55 1.42
CA ALA A 259 18.37 -3.46 1.97
C ALA A 259 17.15 -4.05 2.70
N GLY A 260 16.45 -4.99 2.07
CA GLY A 260 15.24 -5.58 2.60
C GLY A 260 15.39 -6.43 3.87
N THR A 261 16.57 -6.97 4.19
CA THR A 261 16.80 -7.76 5.42
C THR A 261 16.54 -6.94 6.68
N ASN A 262 16.71 -5.62 6.62
CA ASN A 262 16.46 -4.71 7.75
C ASN A 262 14.97 -4.41 7.98
N LEU A 263 14.07 -4.90 7.11
CA LEU A 263 12.63 -4.75 7.30
C LEU A 263 12.08 -5.81 8.28
N PRO A 264 11.02 -5.51 9.04
CA PRO A 264 10.32 -6.54 9.81
C PRO A 264 9.78 -7.66 8.92
N LEU A 265 9.70 -8.89 9.43
CA LEU A 265 9.24 -10.07 8.67
C LEU A 265 7.88 -9.84 7.99
N GLU A 266 6.92 -9.24 8.71
CA GLU A 266 5.59 -8.95 8.18
C GLU A 266 5.66 -7.99 6.98
N VAL A 267 6.54 -6.99 7.04
CA VAL A 267 6.77 -6.03 5.96
C VAL A 267 7.47 -6.71 4.78
N LYS A 268 8.49 -7.55 5.01
CA LYS A 268 9.13 -8.33 3.94
C LYS A 268 8.10 -9.17 3.18
N ARG A 269 7.28 -9.94 3.89
CA ARG A 269 6.26 -10.82 3.30
C ARG A 269 5.12 -10.07 2.59
N ALA A 270 4.86 -8.82 2.96
CA ALA A 270 3.80 -7.99 2.37
C ALA A 270 4.31 -6.97 1.32
N SER A 271 5.60 -6.99 0.99
CA SER A 271 6.22 -5.95 0.15
C SER A 271 6.86 -6.50 -1.12
N THR A 272 7.54 -5.61 -1.84
CA THR A 272 8.30 -5.96 -3.03
C THR A 272 9.57 -6.77 -2.75
N TYR A 273 9.89 -7.07 -1.49
CA TYR A 273 10.99 -7.97 -1.13
C TYR A 273 10.88 -9.34 -1.83
N LEU A 274 9.67 -9.91 -1.84
CA LEU A 274 9.41 -11.21 -2.50
C LEU A 274 9.73 -11.16 -4.00
N PHE A 275 9.56 -10.00 -4.63
CA PHE A 275 9.84 -9.80 -6.04
C PHE A 275 11.34 -9.70 -6.30
N SER A 276 12.11 -9.14 -5.36
CA SER A 276 13.58 -9.17 -5.40
C SER A 276 14.10 -10.60 -5.23
N ALA A 277 13.56 -11.36 -4.27
CA ALA A 277 13.92 -12.75 -4.04
C ALA A 277 13.63 -13.63 -5.26
N SER A 278 12.45 -13.49 -5.85
CA SER A 278 12.08 -14.16 -7.09
C SER A 278 12.97 -13.76 -8.27
N LEU A 279 13.30 -12.47 -8.42
CA LEU A 279 14.21 -12.02 -9.48
C LEU A 279 15.62 -12.61 -9.31
N ALA A 280 16.11 -12.75 -8.07
CA ALA A 280 17.40 -13.39 -7.81
C ALA A 280 17.41 -14.86 -8.25
N LYS A 281 16.35 -15.62 -7.98
CA LYS A 281 16.16 -16.99 -8.47
C LYS A 281 16.17 -17.06 -9.99
N GLN A 282 15.40 -16.20 -10.65
CA GLN A 282 15.37 -16.12 -12.12
C GLN A 282 16.76 -15.84 -12.72
N ILE A 283 17.57 -14.99 -12.08
CA ILE A 283 18.95 -14.71 -12.52
C ILE A 283 19.84 -15.96 -12.37
N CYS A 284 19.73 -16.68 -11.24
CA CYS A 284 20.45 -17.94 -11.01
C CYS A 284 20.10 -19.02 -12.06
N ASP A 285 18.84 -19.14 -12.42
CA ASP A 285 18.38 -20.11 -13.42
C ASP A 285 18.87 -19.75 -14.83
N SER A 286 18.86 -18.45 -15.14
CA SER A 286 19.18 -17.90 -16.46
C SER A 286 20.69 -17.77 -16.73
N SER A 287 21.55 -17.91 -15.72
CA SER A 287 23.00 -17.68 -15.84
C SER A 287 23.81 -18.75 -15.12
N TYR A 288 24.64 -19.49 -15.86
CA TYR A 288 25.53 -20.50 -15.29
C TYR A 288 26.49 -19.92 -14.24
N LYS A 289 26.91 -18.65 -14.40
CA LYS A 289 27.79 -17.94 -13.44
C LYS A 289 27.17 -17.86 -12.05
N TYR A 290 25.84 -17.71 -11.96
CA TYR A 290 25.15 -17.47 -10.68
C TYR A 290 24.38 -18.68 -10.17
N ARG A 291 24.27 -19.76 -10.96
CA ARG A 291 23.56 -20.99 -10.57
C ARG A 291 24.09 -21.61 -9.28
N SER A 292 25.39 -21.49 -9.01
CA SER A 292 26.00 -21.99 -7.75
C SER A 292 25.50 -21.25 -6.50
N MET A 293 24.95 -20.04 -6.64
CA MET A 293 24.46 -19.22 -5.54
C MET A 293 23.05 -19.64 -5.07
N ASP A 294 22.37 -20.50 -5.83
CA ASP A 294 20.98 -20.89 -5.57
C ASP A 294 20.78 -21.48 -4.16
N THR A 295 21.66 -22.41 -3.78
CA THR A 295 21.63 -23.05 -2.46
C THR A 295 21.78 -22.05 -1.32
N MET A 296 22.60 -21.01 -1.52
CA MET A 296 22.80 -19.96 -0.52
C MET A 296 21.57 -19.06 -0.42
N LEU A 297 20.97 -18.68 -1.54
CA LEU A 297 19.73 -17.90 -1.57
C LEU A 297 18.58 -18.63 -0.87
N ASN A 298 18.41 -19.93 -1.12
CA ASN A 298 17.34 -20.71 -0.50
C ASN A 298 17.44 -20.69 1.05
N LYS A 299 18.66 -20.82 1.60
CA LYS A 299 18.90 -20.71 3.05
C LYS A 299 18.64 -19.30 3.58
N GLN A 300 19.03 -18.29 2.81
CA GLN A 300 18.76 -16.90 3.17
C GLN A 300 17.25 -16.63 3.19
N PHE A 301 16.50 -17.10 2.19
CA PHE A 301 15.05 -16.92 2.15
C PHE A 301 14.34 -17.66 3.29
N GLU A 302 14.76 -18.87 3.61
CA GLU A 302 14.25 -19.59 4.79
C GLU A 302 14.46 -18.79 6.08
N THR A 303 15.61 -18.13 6.22
CA THR A 303 15.92 -17.29 7.39
C THR A 303 15.13 -15.97 7.38
N GLU A 304 15.07 -15.30 6.24
CA GLU A 304 14.57 -13.94 6.11
C GLU A 304 13.05 -13.86 5.99
N ILE A 305 12.45 -14.83 5.30
CA ILE A 305 11.02 -14.87 4.99
C ILE A 305 10.34 -16.18 5.37
N GLY A 306 11.04 -17.13 6.01
CA GLY A 306 10.48 -18.35 6.61
C GLY A 306 10.51 -19.58 5.72
N THR A 307 10.20 -20.75 6.29
CA THR A 307 10.32 -22.06 5.65
C THR A 307 9.36 -22.26 4.46
N ASP A 308 8.27 -21.50 4.40
CA ASP A 308 7.31 -21.43 3.31
C ASP A 308 7.76 -20.54 2.15
N TRP A 309 9.03 -20.08 2.14
CA TRP A 309 9.54 -19.14 1.14
C TRP A 309 9.27 -19.56 -0.30
N ASP A 310 9.45 -20.83 -0.65
CA ASP A 310 9.25 -21.29 -2.03
C ASP A 310 7.80 -21.05 -2.49
N THR A 311 6.84 -21.35 -1.62
CA THR A 311 5.42 -21.09 -1.87
C THR A 311 5.14 -19.59 -1.96
N LEU A 312 5.82 -18.76 -1.16
CA LEU A 312 5.68 -17.30 -1.22
C LEU A 312 6.22 -16.69 -2.53
N LEU A 313 7.27 -17.29 -3.11
CA LEU A 313 7.86 -16.78 -4.35
C LEU A 313 7.06 -17.19 -5.60
N GLN A 314 6.29 -18.28 -5.53
CA GLN A 314 5.44 -18.71 -6.63
C GLN A 314 4.48 -17.58 -7.06
N GLY A 315 4.44 -17.29 -8.37
CA GLY A 315 3.56 -16.27 -8.94
C GLY A 315 4.11 -14.83 -8.95
N THR A 316 5.13 -14.52 -8.15
CA THR A 316 5.74 -13.17 -8.11
C THR A 316 6.52 -12.83 -9.39
N GLU A 317 7.01 -13.84 -10.09
CA GLU A 317 7.72 -13.75 -11.38
C GLU A 317 6.89 -13.06 -12.47
N TYR A 318 5.60 -13.38 -12.54
CA TYR A 318 4.68 -12.84 -13.54
C TYR A 318 4.36 -11.36 -13.32
N LEU A 319 4.42 -10.90 -12.06
CA LEU A 319 4.18 -9.50 -11.74
C LEU A 319 5.40 -8.64 -12.10
N ASN A 320 6.63 -9.13 -11.90
CA ASN A 320 7.85 -8.47 -12.37
C ASN A 320 7.82 -8.21 -13.90
N LEU A 321 7.23 -9.12 -14.68
CA LEU A 321 7.01 -8.95 -16.12
C LEU A 321 5.93 -7.90 -16.44
N LYS A 322 4.85 -7.80 -15.65
CA LYS A 322 3.77 -6.81 -15.83
C LYS A 322 4.24 -5.35 -15.64
N TYR A 323 5.22 -5.11 -14.77
CA TYR A 323 5.73 -3.75 -14.51
C TYR A 323 6.45 -3.13 -15.72
N VAL A 324 6.95 -3.93 -16.66
CA VAL A 324 7.66 -3.42 -17.85
C VAL A 324 6.95 -3.76 -19.17
N ASN A 325 6.26 -4.90 -19.26
CA ASN A 325 5.49 -5.28 -20.44
C ASN A 325 4.00 -4.97 -20.25
N ARG A 326 3.62 -3.69 -20.32
CA ARG A 326 2.21 -3.29 -20.55
C ARG A 326 1.78 -3.53 -22.02
N ARG A 327 2.17 -4.66 -22.62
CA ARG A 327 1.75 -5.06 -23.98
C ARG A 327 1.01 -6.39 -23.92
N LYS A 328 -0.29 -6.26 -23.62
CA LYS A 328 -1.46 -7.04 -24.02
C LYS A 328 -2.31 -7.45 -22.81
N PRO A 329 -3.63 -7.19 -22.83
CA PRO A 329 -4.53 -7.82 -21.88
C PRO A 329 -4.43 -9.34 -22.06
N LEU A 330 -4.39 -10.08 -20.95
CA LEU A 330 -4.74 -11.48 -20.95
C LEU A 330 -6.18 -11.54 -21.48
N LYS A 331 -6.36 -12.18 -22.64
CA LYS A 331 -7.69 -12.64 -23.01
C LYS A 331 -8.05 -13.69 -21.95
N VAL A 332 -9.02 -13.33 -21.09
CA VAL A 332 -9.74 -14.30 -20.27
C VAL A 332 -10.61 -15.13 -21.19
#